data_AF-A0A9Q4PYK6-F1
#
_entry.id   AF-A0A9Q4PYK6-F1
#
_cell.length_a   1.000
_cell.length_b   1.000
_cell.length_c   1.000
_cell.angle_alpha   90.00
_cell.angle_beta   90.00
_cell.angle_gamma   90.00
#
_symmetry.space_group_name_H-M   'P 1'
#
loop_
_entity.id
_entity.type
_entity.pdbx_description
1 polymer ?
#
loop_
_entity_poly.entity_id
_entity_poly.type
_entity_poly.pdbx_seq_one_letter_code
_entity_poly.pdbx_strand_id
1 'polypeptide(L)' 'MSELLQQGGMILVGGSIVLAGTLIAAEIMGYSVPFGGVILLICAALIIVGVYIVNKSAVGATSGNLDE' A
#
# COMPACT_ATOMS: atom_id res chain seq x y z
N MET A 1 -3.81 -0.44 19.96
CA MET A 1 -3.12 0.53 19.07
C MET A 1 -2.53 -0.14 17.82
N SER A 2 -2.04 -1.38 17.91
CA SER A 2 -1.52 -2.17 16.77
C SER A 2 -2.54 -2.39 15.64
N GLU A 3 -3.79 -2.72 15.96
CA GLU A 3 -4.83 -3.01 14.95
C GLU A 3 -5.19 -1.83 14.06
N LEU A 4 -5.30 -0.61 14.61
CA LEU A 4 -5.56 0.59 13.81
C LEU A 4 -4.40 0.92 12.86
N LEU A 5 -3.16 0.65 13.28
CA LEU A 5 -1.97 0.84 12.44
C LEU A 5 -1.92 -0.20 11.31
N GLN A 6 -2.25 -1.45 11.63
CA GLN A 6 -2.30 -2.55 10.66
C GLN A 6 -3.45 -2.36 9.65
N GLN A 7 -4.64 -1.96 10.14
CA GLN A 7 -5.79 -1.64 9.31
C GLN A 7 -5.52 -0.43 8.42
N GLY A 8 -4.90 0.63 8.96
CA GLY A 8 -4.44 1.78 8.18
C GLY A 8 -3.44 1.39 7.08
N GLY A 9 -2.48 0.52 7.40
CA GLY A 9 -1.52 -0.01 6.42
C GLY A 9 -2.19 -0.81 5.31
N MET A 10 -3.16 -1.68 5.63
CA MET A 10 -3.89 -2.45 4.62
C MET A 10 -4.76 -1.57 3.73
N ILE A 11 -5.43 -0.55 4.28
CA ILE A 11 -6.22 0.41 3.50
C ILE A 11 -5.31 1.20 2.54
N LEU A 12 -4.14 1.64 3.00
CA LEU A 12 -3.17 2.37 2.18
C LEU A 12 -2.65 1.52 1.02
N VAL A 13 -2.31 0.25 1.27
CA VAL A 13 -1.90 -0.70 0.22
C VAL A 13 -3.03 -0.95 -0.77
N GLY A 14 -4.22 -1.31 -0.28
CA GLY A 14 -5.38 -1.60 -1.14
C GLY A 14 -5.77 -0.42 -2.03
N GLY A 15 -5.84 0.79 -1.45
CA GLY A 15 -6.16 2.00 -2.19
C GLY A 15 -5.11 2.33 -3.26
N SER A 16 -3.82 2.16 -2.94
CA SER A 16 -2.73 2.41 -3.89
C SER A 16 -2.72 1.42 -5.05
N ILE A 17 -3.08 0.15 -4.81
CA ILE A 17 -3.22 -0.88 -5.86
C ILE A 17 -4.38 -0.53 -6.80
N VAL A 18 -5.54 -0.17 -6.24
CA VAL A 18 -6.71 0.21 -7.05
C VAL A 18 -6.38 1.44 -7.91
N LEU A 19 -5.71 2.45 -7.33
CA LEU A 19 -5.31 3.66 -8.05
C LEU A 19 -4.31 3.37 -9.18
N ALA A 20 -3.33 2.51 -8.94
CA ALA A 20 -2.39 2.09 -9.97
C ALA A 20 -3.11 1.33 -11.10
N GLY A 21 -4.05 0.45 -10.77
CA GLY A 21 -4.85 -0.29 -11.74
C GLY A 21 -5.71 0.61 -12.62
N THR A 22 -6.37 1.61 -12.04
CA THR A 22 -7.16 2.59 -12.81
C THR A 22 -6.30 3.46 -13.72
N LEU A 23 -5.10 3.85 -13.29
CA LEU A 23 -4.16 4.59 -14.13
C LEU A 23 -3.71 3.77 -15.34
N ILE A 24 -3.34 2.51 -15.11
CA ILE A 24 -2.95 1.60 -16.21
C ILE A 24 -4.14 1.37 -17.16
N ALA A 25 -5.36 1.20 -16.63
CA ALA A 25 -6.56 1.04 -17.44
C ALA A 25 -6.87 2.29 -18.27
N ALA A 26 -6.68 3.49 -17.72
CA ALA A 26 -6.87 4.76 -18.42
C ALA A 26 -5.88 4.90 -19.59
N GLU A 27 -4.61 4.57 -19.38
CA GLU A 27 -3.57 4.55 -20.43
C GLU A 27 -3.92 3.56 -21.55
N ILE A 28 -4.38 2.34 -21.21
CA ILE A 28 -4.80 1.33 -22.20
C ILE A 28 -6.00 1.80 -23.03
N MET A 29 -6.94 2.53 -22.42
CA MET A 29 -8.09 3.12 -23.13
C MET A 29 -7.73 4.35 -23.98
N GLY A 30 -6.47 4.80 -23.97
CA GLY A 30 -6.01 5.96 -24.74
C GLY A 30 -6.33 7.30 -24.10
N TYR A 31 -6.68 7.33 -22.81
CA TYR A 31 -6.76 8.58 -22.06
C TYR A 31 -5.35 9.08 -21.76
N SER A 32 -5.07 10.33 -22.13
CA SER A 32 -3.81 10.99 -21.77
C SER A 32 -3.84 11.36 -20.29
N VAL A 33 -3.11 10.62 -19.47
CA VAL A 33 -2.94 10.95 -18.05
C VAL A 33 -1.63 11.72 -17.87
N PRO A 34 -1.69 13.05 -17.64
CA PRO A 34 -0.47 13.81 -17.39
C PRO A 34 0.22 13.24 -16.15
N PHE A 35 1.52 12.98 -16.27
CA PHE A 35 2.35 12.41 -15.20
C PHE A 35 1.98 10.98 -14.76
N GLY A 36 1.25 10.19 -15.57
CA GLY A 36 0.83 8.82 -15.23
C GLY A 36 1.97 7.94 -14.69
N GLY A 37 3.16 8.00 -15.31
CA GLY A 37 4.34 7.28 -14.84
C GLY A 37 4.83 7.70 -13.44
N VAL A 38 4.80 9.00 -13.12
CA VAL A 38 5.21 9.50 -11.79
C VAL A 38 4.19 9.08 -10.73
N ILE A 39 2.90 9.12 -11.06
CA ILE A 39 1.83 8.69 -10.15
C ILE A 39 1.93 7.18 -9.87
N LEU A 40 2.26 6.37 -10.88
CA LEU A 40 2.52 4.94 -10.70
C LEU A 40 3.72 4.67 -9.78
N LEU A 41 4.80 5.46 -9.89
CA LEU A 41 5.96 5.35 -8.99
C LEU A 41 5.57 5.69 -7.54
N ILE A 42 4.74 6.71 -7.33
CA ILE A 42 4.22 7.05 -5.99
C ILE A 42 3.34 5.92 -5.46
N CYS A 43 2.46 5.35 -6.28
CA CYS A 43 1.64 4.20 -5.88
C CYS A 43 2.53 3.01 -5.46
N ALA A 44 3.58 2.70 -6.23
CA ALA A 44 4.51 1.63 -5.89
C ALA A 44 5.23 1.90 -4.55
N ALA A 45 5.69 3.13 -4.32
CA ALA A 45 6.32 3.51 -3.06
C ALA A 45 5.35 3.36 -1.87
N LEU A 46 4.10 3.80 -2.02
CA LEU A 46 3.07 3.68 -0.98
C LEU A 46 2.72 2.21 -0.69
N ILE A 47 2.65 1.35 -1.70
CA ILE A 47 2.44 -0.10 -1.52
C ILE A 47 3.59 -0.70 -0.70
N ILE A 48 4.85 -0.42 -1.08
CA ILE A 48 6.03 -0.94 -0.38
C ILE A 48 6.04 -0.49 1.09
N VAL A 49 5.79 0.80 1.35
CA VAL A 49 5.75 1.36 2.70
C VAL A 49 4.60 0.76 3.51
N GLY A 50 3.40 0.69 2.93
CA GLY A 50 2.23 0.10 3.59
C GLY A 50 2.45 -1.36 3.95
N VAL A 51 3.02 -2.16 3.04
CA VAL A 51 3.37 -3.57 3.30
C VAL A 51 4.44 -3.67 4.39
N TYR A 52 5.47 -2.81 4.37
CA TYR A 52 6.49 -2.78 5.41
C TYR A 52 5.90 -2.50 6.80
N ILE A 53 5.00 -1.51 6.92
CA ILE A 53 4.32 -1.19 8.18
C ILE A 53 3.49 -2.38 8.67
N VAL A 54 2.71 -3.01 7.77
CA VAL A 54 1.89 -4.18 8.10
C VAL A 54 2.76 -5.36 8.56
N ASN A 55 3.84 -5.66 7.83
CA ASN A 55 4.77 -6.74 8.19
C ASN A 55 5.50 -6.47 9.51
N LYS A 56 5.94 -5.23 9.76
CA LYS A 56 6.59 -4.86 11.02
C LYS A 56 5.64 -5.03 12.20
N SER A 57 4.38 -4.65 12.06
CA SER A 57 3.36 -4.85 13.09
C SER A 57 3.08 -6.34 13.33
N ALA A 58 3.04 -7.17 12.29
CA ALA A 58 2.83 -8.62 12.42
C ALA A 58 3.99 -9.32 13.15
N VAL A 59 5.25 -8.95 12.85
CA VAL A 59 6.43 -9.47 13.55
C VAL A 59 6.48 -9.00 15.01
N GLY A 60 6.14 -7.73 15.27
CA GLY A 60 6.05 -7.19 16.64
C GLY A 60 4.99 -7.87 17.50
N ALA A 61 3.84 -8.23 16.92
CA ALA A 61 2.79 -8.98 17.62
C ALA A 61 3.19 -10.44 17.91
N THR A 62 4.03 -11.04 17.07
CA THR A 62 4.52 -12.42 17.26
C THR A 62 5.61 -12.50 18.33
N SER A 63 6.46 -11.47 18.45
CA SER A 63 7.56 -11.44 19.43
C SER A 63 7.14 -11.02 20.83
N GLY A 64 5.96 -10.42 21.01
CA GLY A 64 5.40 -10.05 22.32
C GLY A 64 4.62 -11.17 23.02
N ASN A 65 4.46 -12.34 22.40
CA ASN A 65 3.74 -13.49 22.95
C ASN A 65 4.70 -14.59 23.47
N LEU A 66 5.95 -14.22 23.77
CA LEU A 66 6.99 -15.10 24.32
C LEU A 66 7.39 -14.73 25.76
N ASP A 67 6.75 -13.72 26.35
CA ASP A 67 6.97 -13.26 27.73
C ASP A 67 5.67 -13.31 28.57
N GLU A 68 4.82 -14.32 28.33
CA GLU A 68 3.79 -14.79 29.30
C GLU A 68 3.93 -16.30 29.55
#